data_AF-N8X229-F1
#
_entry.id   AF-N8X229-F1
#
_cell.length_a   1.000
_cell.length_b   1.000
_cell.length_c   1.000
_cell.angle_alpha   90.00
_cell.angle_beta   90.00
_cell.angle_gamma   90.00
#
_symmetry.space_group_name_H-M   'P 1'
#
loop_
_entity.id
_entity.type
_entity.pdbx_description
1 polymer ?
#
loop_
_entity_poly.entity_id
_entity_poly.type
_entity_poly.pdbx_seq_one_letter_code
_entity_poly.pdbx_strand_id
1 'polypeptide(L)'
;MYKTLAISIGLYLFLEILCHGFAFFAGKIVSKADKQKLNHPLHLEFTRQTFYRTMLLVSIVLMSHFYTEIAYFEQNAWIRLTLSISIILLILFILWWLNAFILRQVVLKQQQQSVTPVFKQKISYIMLHPLQFKALYISPDYLKRSVWMNRLLSVFAFILLFIDIQVLFNV
;
A
#
# COMPACT_ATOMS: atom_id res chain seq x y z
N MET A 1 12.91 11.79 24.29
CA MET A 1 11.48 11.71 23.92
C MET A 1 10.99 12.86 23.04
N TYR A 2 11.05 14.14 23.48
CA TYR A 2 10.57 15.28 22.65
C TYR A 2 11.34 15.44 21.32
N LYS A 3 12.68 15.39 21.37
CA LYS A 3 13.54 15.41 20.18
C LYS A 3 13.19 14.29 19.19
N THR A 4 13.03 13.07 19.71
CA THR A 4 12.65 11.88 18.94
C THR A 4 11.32 12.08 18.24
N LEU A 5 10.29 12.53 18.96
CA LEU A 5 8.97 12.80 18.41
C LEU A 5 9.00 13.88 17.32
N ALA A 6 9.76 14.97 17.53
CA ALA A 6 9.90 16.04 16.53
C ALA A 6 10.54 15.54 15.23
N ILE A 7 11.59 14.72 15.33
CA ILE A 7 12.25 14.10 14.17
C ILE A 7 11.29 13.14 13.47
N SER A 8 10.58 12.28 14.21
CA SER A 8 9.59 11.35 13.64
C SER A 8 8.49 12.08 12.89
N ILE A 9 7.94 13.18 13.44
CA ILE A 9 6.92 13.98 12.78
C ILE A 9 7.48 14.61 11.49
N GLY A 10 8.67 15.22 11.56
CA GLY A 10 9.30 15.84 10.39
C GLY A 10 9.53 14.85 9.24
N LEU A 11 10.11 13.69 9.55
CA LEU A 11 10.35 12.64 8.56
C LEU A 11 9.06 12.04 8.03
N TYR A 12 8.07 11.80 8.89
CA TYR A 12 6.77 11.30 8.47
C TYR A 12 6.06 12.27 7.51
N LEU A 13 6.04 13.57 7.81
CA LEU A 13 5.43 14.57 6.93
C LEU A 13 6.15 14.63 5.57
N PHE A 14 7.48 14.57 5.58
CA PHE A 14 8.27 14.50 4.36
C PHE A 14 7.93 13.27 3.52
N LEU A 15 7.83 12.09 4.14
CA LEU A 15 7.46 10.83 3.48
C LEU A 15 6.04 10.88 2.92
N GLU A 16 5.09 11.45 3.66
CA GLU A 16 3.71 11.60 3.19
C GLU A 16 3.61 12.47 1.95
N ILE A 17 4.32 13.60 1.93
CA ILE A 17 4.38 14.48 0.76
C ILE A 17 4.96 13.73 -0.45
N LEU A 18 6.02 12.94 -0.25
CA LEU A 18 6.60 12.13 -1.32
C LEU A 18 5.62 11.06 -1.85
N CYS A 19 4.95 10.33 -0.96
CA CYS A 19 3.98 9.30 -1.33
C CYS A 19 2.81 9.90 -2.14
N HIS A 20 2.29 11.04 -1.70
CA HIS A 20 1.24 11.77 -2.42
C HIS A 20 1.73 12.31 -3.77
N GLY A 21 2.94 12.88 -3.82
CA GLY A 21 3.54 13.38 -5.05
C GLY A 21 3.70 12.27 -6.10
N PHE A 22 4.20 11.11 -5.70
CA PHE A 22 4.35 9.96 -6.59
C PHE A 22 3.00 9.42 -7.07
N ALA A 23 2.03 9.28 -6.18
CA ALA A 23 0.68 8.85 -6.53
C ALA A 23 0.03 9.78 -7.56
N PHE A 24 0.21 11.10 -7.40
CA PHE A 24 -0.28 12.10 -8.34
C PHE A 24 0.42 11.98 -9.71
N PHE A 25 1.73 11.80 -9.72
CA PHE A 25 2.51 11.58 -10.93
C PHE A 25 2.07 10.33 -11.70
N ALA A 26 1.91 9.20 -11.00
CA ALA A 26 1.39 7.97 -11.59
C ALA A 26 -0.02 8.16 -12.18
N GLY A 27 -0.89 8.88 -11.47
CA GLY A 27 -2.21 9.27 -11.97
C GLY A 27 -2.13 10.08 -13.27
N LYS A 28 -1.17 11.02 -13.40
CA LYS A 28 -0.97 11.79 -14.64
C LYS A 28 -0.48 10.93 -15.82
N ILE A 29 0.33 9.92 -15.57
CA ILE A 29 0.78 8.98 -16.60
C ILE A 29 -0.44 8.19 -17.12
N VAL A 30 -1.21 7.62 -16.22
CA VAL A 30 -2.41 6.85 -16.57
C VAL A 30 -3.46 7.73 -17.25
N SER A 31 -3.61 8.99 -16.83
CA SER A 31 -4.58 9.90 -17.46
C SER A 31 -4.27 10.18 -18.93
N LYS A 32 -2.99 10.21 -19.30
CA LYS A 32 -2.57 10.38 -20.70
C LYS A 32 -2.81 9.13 -21.55
N ALA A 33 -2.78 7.95 -20.93
CA ALA A 33 -2.91 6.66 -21.62
C ALA A 33 -4.36 6.21 -21.78
N ASP A 34 -5.27 6.63 -20.89
CA ASP A 34 -6.65 6.17 -20.87
C ASP A 34 -7.54 6.91 -21.87
N LYS A 35 -8.14 6.16 -22.81
CA LYS A 35 -8.99 6.69 -23.89
C LYS A 35 -10.48 6.75 -23.51
N GLN A 36 -10.88 6.15 -22.39
CA GLN A 36 -12.30 6.05 -21.99
C GLN A 36 -12.71 7.16 -21.03
N LYS A 37 -13.60 8.06 -21.47
CA LYS A 37 -14.02 9.24 -20.68
C LYS A 37 -15.01 8.95 -19.54
N LEU A 38 -15.90 7.96 -19.68
CA LEU A 38 -17.06 7.79 -18.80
C LEU A 38 -16.70 7.39 -17.35
N ASN A 39 -15.64 6.60 -17.17
CA ASN A 39 -15.15 6.14 -15.86
C ASN A 39 -13.80 6.74 -15.47
N HIS A 40 -13.35 7.75 -16.22
CA HIS A 40 -12.00 8.26 -16.14
C HIS A 40 -11.64 8.81 -14.75
N PRO A 41 -12.50 9.62 -14.08
CA PRO A 41 -12.14 10.17 -12.76
C PRO A 41 -11.99 9.10 -11.69
N LEU A 42 -12.89 8.11 -11.66
CA LEU A 42 -12.86 7.01 -10.68
C LEU A 42 -11.67 6.08 -10.91
N HIS A 43 -11.31 5.86 -12.17
CA HIS A 43 -10.13 5.07 -12.52
C HIS A 43 -8.82 5.75 -12.11
N LEU A 44 -8.73 7.08 -12.26
CA LEU A 44 -7.59 7.86 -11.79
C LEU A 44 -7.49 7.86 -10.27
N GLU A 45 -8.62 7.95 -9.58
CA GLU A 45 -8.66 7.89 -8.12
C GLU A 45 -8.20 6.52 -7.61
N PHE A 46 -8.69 5.43 -8.21
CA PHE A 46 -8.22 4.07 -7.93
C PHE A 46 -6.69 3.95 -8.12
N THR A 47 -6.19 4.48 -9.24
CA THR A 47 -4.76 4.50 -9.57
C THR A 47 -3.98 5.22 -8.47
N ARG A 48 -4.35 6.46 -8.15
CA ARG A 48 -3.67 7.27 -7.14
C ARG A 48 -3.64 6.58 -5.78
N GLN A 49 -4.77 6.04 -5.33
CA GLN A 49 -4.84 5.37 -4.03
C GLN A 49 -4.00 4.09 -3.98
N THR A 50 -3.95 3.34 -5.08
CA THR A 50 -3.12 2.14 -5.18
C THR A 50 -1.63 2.51 -5.15
N PHE A 51 -1.20 3.48 -5.95
CA PHE A 51 0.19 3.93 -5.99
C PHE A 51 0.65 4.58 -4.69
N TYR A 52 -0.21 5.38 -4.05
CA TYR A 52 0.06 5.92 -2.72
C TYR A 52 0.38 4.81 -1.73
N ARG A 53 -0.47 3.77 -1.68
CA ARG A 53 -0.30 2.64 -0.77
C ARG A 53 0.97 1.84 -1.06
N THR A 54 1.27 1.61 -2.33
CA THR A 54 2.51 0.95 -2.74
C THR A 54 3.71 1.73 -2.25
N MET A 55 3.73 3.05 -2.46
CA MET A 55 4.84 3.89 -2.00
C MET A 55 4.96 3.88 -0.47
N LEU A 56 3.84 3.91 0.23
CA LEU A 56 3.86 3.88 1.69
C LEU A 56 4.43 2.55 2.23
N LEU A 57 4.08 1.41 1.63
CA LEU A 57 4.70 0.11 1.97
C LEU A 57 6.19 0.08 1.67
N VAL A 58 6.60 0.61 0.51
CA VAL A 58 8.02 0.74 0.15
C VAL A 58 8.74 1.62 1.18
N SER A 59 8.18 2.76 1.55
CA SER A 59 8.75 3.65 2.57
C SER A 59 8.89 2.99 3.92
N ILE A 60 7.89 2.23 4.39
CA ILE A 60 7.97 1.47 5.65
C ILE A 60 9.17 0.51 5.63
N VAL A 61 9.33 -0.23 4.54
CA VAL A 61 10.40 -1.21 4.40
C VAL A 61 11.77 -0.53 4.32
N LEU A 62 11.91 0.51 3.49
CA LEU A 62 13.19 1.19 3.28
C LEU A 62 13.67 1.94 4.52
N MET A 63 12.73 2.45 5.33
CA MET A 63 13.04 3.12 6.60
C MET A 63 13.22 2.14 7.76
N SER A 64 12.88 0.86 7.58
CA SER A 64 13.08 -0.14 8.62
C SER A 64 14.56 -0.33 8.87
N HIS A 65 14.98 -0.05 10.11
CA HIS A 65 16.37 -0.21 10.53
C HIS A 65 16.91 -1.60 10.22
N PHE A 66 16.10 -2.64 10.42
CA PHE A 66 16.42 -4.03 10.12
C PHE A 66 16.76 -4.25 8.64
N TYR A 67 15.98 -3.69 7.72
CA TYR A 67 16.29 -3.80 6.29
C TYR A 67 17.58 -3.07 5.94
N THR A 68 17.75 -1.85 6.46
CA THR A 68 18.94 -1.03 6.17
C THR A 68 20.20 -1.71 6.69
N GLU A 69 20.20 -2.24 7.92
CA GLU A 69 21.35 -2.97 8.45
C GLU A 69 21.72 -4.16 7.59
N ILE A 70 20.74 -5.00 7.25
CA ILE A 70 21.02 -6.20 6.48
C ILE A 70 21.47 -5.85 5.06
N ALA A 71 20.86 -4.85 4.42
CA ALA A 71 21.23 -4.44 3.07
C ALA A 71 22.66 -3.87 2.99
N TYR A 72 23.13 -3.19 4.04
CA TYR A 72 24.44 -2.54 4.08
C TYR A 72 25.54 -3.40 4.69
N PHE A 73 25.25 -4.22 5.70
CA PHE A 73 26.26 -5.01 6.42
C PHE A 73 26.43 -6.43 5.88
N GLU A 74 25.45 -6.98 5.15
CA GLU A 74 25.59 -8.31 4.54
C GLU A 74 26.56 -8.28 3.35
N GLN A 75 27.71 -8.92 3.54
CA GLN A 75 28.78 -8.97 2.54
C GLN A 75 28.48 -9.97 1.43
N ASN A 76 27.67 -11.01 1.71
CA ASN A 76 27.31 -12.00 0.71
C ASN A 76 26.25 -11.47 -0.28
N ALA A 77 26.67 -11.29 -1.53
CA ALA A 77 25.82 -10.77 -2.59
C ALA A 77 24.56 -11.61 -2.85
N TRP A 78 24.65 -12.95 -2.72
CA TRP A 78 23.50 -13.84 -2.93
C TRP A 78 22.45 -13.71 -1.83
N ILE A 79 22.90 -13.54 -0.58
CA ILE A 79 22.02 -13.34 0.57
C ILE A 79 21.30 -12.00 0.42
N ARG A 80 22.04 -10.92 0.14
CA ARG A 80 21.47 -9.58 -0.09
C ARG A 80 20.47 -9.54 -1.24
N LEU A 81 20.75 -10.24 -2.35
CA LEU A 81 19.83 -10.35 -3.48
C LEU A 81 18.55 -11.11 -3.08
N THR A 82 18.68 -12.25 -2.43
CA THR A 82 17.55 -13.10 -1.99
C THR A 82 16.63 -12.35 -1.02
N LEU A 83 17.20 -11.57 -0.12
CA LEU A 83 16.44 -10.73 0.82
C LEU A 83 15.71 -9.60 0.10
N SER A 84 16.38 -8.94 -0.84
CA SER A 84 15.75 -7.87 -1.65
C SER A 84 14.55 -8.41 -2.44
N ILE A 85 14.68 -9.59 -3.05
CA ILE A 85 13.58 -10.27 -3.74
C ILE A 85 12.48 -10.65 -2.76
N SER A 86 12.83 -11.26 -1.62
CA SER A 86 11.86 -11.64 -0.58
C SER A 86 11.03 -10.46 -0.09
N ILE A 87 11.66 -9.29 0.04
CA ILE A 87 11.02 -8.05 0.46
C ILE A 87 10.09 -7.50 -0.61
N ILE A 88 10.51 -7.50 -1.88
CA ILE A 88 9.62 -7.12 -2.99
C ILE A 88 8.39 -8.03 -3.01
N LEU A 89 8.58 -9.34 -2.86
CA LEU A 89 7.48 -10.31 -2.78
C LEU A 89 6.58 -10.05 -1.57
N LEU A 90 7.13 -9.68 -0.42
CA LEU A 90 6.36 -9.31 0.77
C LEU A 90 5.50 -8.07 0.53
N ILE A 91 6.05 -7.01 -0.07
CA ILE A 91 5.28 -5.79 -0.42
C ILE A 91 4.13 -6.16 -1.37
N LEU A 92 4.40 -6.93 -2.42
CA LEU A 92 3.38 -7.38 -3.37
C LEU A 92 2.31 -8.23 -2.69
N PHE A 93 2.71 -9.12 -1.79
CA PHE A 93 1.80 -9.97 -1.01
C PHE A 93 0.89 -9.12 -0.10
N ILE A 94 1.44 -8.13 0.63
CA ILE A 94 0.67 -7.22 1.46
C ILE A 94 -0.30 -6.40 0.61
N LEU A 95 0.15 -5.86 -0.52
CA LEU A 95 -0.73 -5.13 -1.46
C LEU A 95 -1.90 -6.00 -1.93
N TRP A 96 -1.61 -7.24 -2.32
CA TRP A 96 -2.61 -8.20 -2.75
C TRP A 96 -3.63 -8.47 -1.64
N TRP A 97 -3.17 -8.72 -0.41
CA TRP A 97 -4.04 -8.95 0.75
C TRP A 97 -4.91 -7.74 1.11
N LEU A 98 -4.35 -6.53 1.09
CA LEU A 98 -5.11 -5.31 1.35
C LEU A 98 -6.22 -5.14 0.31
N ASN A 99 -5.92 -5.38 -0.97
CA ASN A 99 -6.91 -5.32 -2.04
C ASN A 99 -8.00 -6.41 -1.89
N ALA A 100 -7.62 -7.64 -1.57
CA ALA A 100 -8.55 -8.72 -1.32
C ALA A 100 -9.47 -8.41 -0.12
N PHE A 101 -8.92 -7.82 0.95
CA PHE A 101 -9.69 -7.39 2.10
C PHE A 101 -10.71 -6.31 1.74
N ILE A 102 -10.30 -5.27 0.99
CA ILE A 102 -11.22 -4.21 0.55
C ILE A 102 -12.34 -4.81 -0.31
N LEU A 103 -12.01 -5.65 -1.29
CA LEU A 103 -13.01 -6.31 -2.15
C LEU A 103 -13.98 -7.15 -1.35
N ARG A 104 -13.49 -7.97 -0.42
CA ARG A 104 -14.33 -8.77 0.47
C ARG A 104 -15.38 -7.91 1.15
N GLN A 105 -14.97 -6.76 1.66
CA GLN A 105 -15.86 -5.82 2.34
C GLN A 105 -16.87 -5.13 1.42
N VAL A 106 -16.52 -4.93 0.15
CA VAL A 106 -17.45 -4.40 -0.88
C VAL A 106 -18.47 -5.45 -1.28
N VAL A 107 -18.02 -6.67 -1.61
CA VAL A 107 -18.89 -7.76 -2.08
C VAL A 107 -19.84 -8.23 -0.99
N LEU A 108 -19.39 -8.35 0.27
CA LEU A 108 -20.26 -8.70 1.40
C LEU A 108 -21.43 -7.71 1.54
N LYS A 109 -21.14 -6.41 1.38
CA LYS A 109 -22.16 -5.36 1.48
C LYS A 109 -23.16 -5.41 0.33
N GLN A 110 -22.71 -5.70 -0.89
CA GLN A 110 -23.59 -5.78 -2.07
C GLN A 110 -24.52 -6.99 -2.07
N GLN A 111 -24.07 -8.12 -1.52
CA GLN A 111 -24.80 -9.40 -1.64
C GLN A 111 -25.44 -9.91 -0.35
N GLN A 112 -25.25 -9.22 0.79
CA GLN A 112 -25.72 -9.68 2.12
C GLN A 112 -25.39 -11.17 2.38
N GLN A 113 -24.24 -11.64 1.89
CA GLN A 113 -23.86 -13.06 1.97
C GLN A 113 -23.09 -13.36 3.26
N SER A 114 -23.32 -14.55 3.80
CA SER A 114 -22.47 -15.11 4.86
C SER A 114 -21.09 -15.50 4.30
N VAL A 115 -20.07 -15.49 5.15
CA VAL A 115 -18.69 -15.79 4.75
C VAL A 115 -18.53 -17.31 4.64
N THR A 116 -18.69 -17.84 3.42
CA THR A 116 -18.54 -19.27 3.11
C THR A 116 -17.24 -19.57 2.35
N PRO A 117 -16.80 -20.84 2.22
CA PRO A 117 -15.68 -21.22 1.36
C PRO A 117 -15.89 -20.79 -0.11
N VAL A 118 -17.11 -20.91 -0.63
CA VAL A 118 -17.49 -20.46 -1.98
C VAL A 118 -17.31 -18.95 -2.12
N PHE A 119 -17.69 -18.19 -1.09
CA PHE A 119 -17.45 -16.75 -1.05
C PHE A 119 -15.95 -16.41 -1.11
N LYS A 120 -15.09 -17.14 -0.36
CA LYS A 120 -13.64 -16.94 -0.40
C LYS A 120 -13.07 -17.22 -1.80
N GLN A 121 -13.48 -18.32 -2.43
CA GLN A 121 -13.07 -18.65 -3.80
C GLN A 121 -13.49 -17.57 -4.80
N LYS A 122 -14.69 -16.99 -4.63
CA LYS A 122 -15.16 -15.87 -5.44
C LYS A 122 -14.25 -14.63 -5.31
N ILE A 123 -13.82 -14.28 -4.10
CA ILE A 123 -12.89 -13.15 -3.90
C ILE A 123 -11.54 -13.43 -4.59
N SER A 124 -10.99 -14.63 -4.42
CA SER A 124 -9.75 -15.02 -5.11
C SER A 124 -9.91 -14.96 -6.64
N TYR A 125 -11.04 -15.43 -7.17
CA TYR A 125 -11.34 -15.36 -8.60
C TYR A 125 -11.39 -13.91 -9.11
N ILE A 126 -12.06 -13.00 -8.38
CA ILE A 126 -12.09 -11.57 -8.70
C ILE A 126 -10.68 -10.98 -8.71
N MET A 127 -9.87 -11.29 -7.69
CA MET A 127 -8.49 -10.82 -7.55
C MET A 127 -7.57 -11.28 -8.69
N LEU A 128 -7.83 -12.47 -9.26
CA LEU A 128 -7.07 -13.00 -10.40
C LEU A 128 -7.56 -12.46 -11.75
N HIS A 129 -8.75 -11.87 -11.82
CA HIS A 129 -9.35 -11.34 -13.05
C HIS A 129 -9.73 -9.84 -12.93
N PRO A 130 -8.81 -8.95 -12.54
CA PRO A 130 -9.13 -7.57 -12.20
C PRO A 130 -9.76 -6.78 -13.35
N LEU A 131 -9.40 -7.09 -14.61
CA LEU A 131 -9.97 -6.43 -15.79
C LEU A 131 -11.45 -6.79 -16.01
N GLN A 132 -11.83 -8.05 -15.79
CA GLN A 132 -13.23 -8.50 -15.90
C GLN A 132 -14.11 -7.84 -14.83
N PHE A 133 -13.53 -7.60 -13.65
CA PHE A 133 -14.23 -7.03 -12.50
C PHE A 133 -13.89 -5.55 -12.26
N LYS A 134 -13.40 -4.83 -13.27
CA LYS A 134 -12.95 -3.41 -13.15
C LYS A 134 -13.96 -2.54 -12.41
N ALA A 135 -15.25 -2.71 -12.69
CA ALA A 135 -16.35 -1.95 -12.07
C ALA A 135 -16.36 -2.03 -10.54
N LEU A 136 -15.93 -3.16 -9.95
CA LEU A 136 -15.83 -3.31 -8.48
C LEU A 136 -14.71 -2.44 -7.90
N TYR A 137 -13.55 -2.38 -8.56
CA TYR A 137 -12.38 -1.64 -8.11
C TYR A 137 -12.53 -0.11 -8.22
N ILE A 138 -13.35 0.35 -9.18
CA ILE A 138 -13.64 1.78 -9.35
C ILE A 138 -14.96 2.19 -8.68
N SER A 139 -15.61 1.29 -7.95
CA SER A 139 -16.86 1.61 -7.25
C SER A 139 -16.61 2.61 -6.11
N PRO A 140 -17.57 3.52 -5.83
CA PRO A 140 -17.43 4.46 -4.72
C PRO A 140 -17.18 3.78 -3.36
N ASP A 141 -17.82 2.63 -3.13
CA ASP A 141 -17.65 1.84 -1.92
C ASP A 141 -16.23 1.28 -1.79
N TYR A 142 -15.63 0.81 -2.90
CA TYR A 142 -14.23 0.38 -2.91
C TYR A 142 -13.29 1.55 -2.61
N LEU A 143 -13.45 2.66 -3.33
CA LEU A 143 -12.57 3.83 -3.20
C LEU A 143 -12.62 4.41 -1.78
N LYS A 144 -13.81 4.50 -1.19
CA LYS A 144 -13.97 4.96 0.21
C LYS A 144 -13.22 4.07 1.18
N ARG A 145 -13.30 2.74 1.03
CA ARG A 145 -12.58 1.78 1.88
C ARG A 145 -11.08 1.80 1.64
N SER A 146 -10.65 2.00 0.40
CA SER A 146 -9.25 2.14 0.02
C SER A 146 -8.61 3.39 0.66
N VAL A 147 -9.29 4.53 0.70
CA VAL A 147 -8.83 5.72 1.47
C VAL A 147 -8.63 5.39 2.95
N TRP A 148 -9.59 4.72 3.57
CA TRP A 148 -9.48 4.34 4.98
C TRP A 148 -8.31 3.39 5.22
N MET A 149 -8.10 2.41 4.34
CA MET A 149 -6.98 1.50 4.45
C MET A 149 -5.63 2.22 4.32
N ASN A 150 -5.55 3.17 3.38
CA ASN A 150 -4.37 4.00 3.20
C ASN A 150 -4.06 4.85 4.44
N ARG A 151 -5.08 5.44 5.08
CA ARG A 151 -4.93 6.18 6.34
C ARG A 151 -4.45 5.29 7.49
N LEU A 152 -5.02 4.10 7.63
CA LEU A 152 -4.58 3.14 8.65
C LEU A 152 -3.12 2.76 8.44
N LEU A 153 -2.74 2.45 7.20
CA LEU A 153 -1.37 2.09 6.87
C LEU A 153 -0.40 3.26 7.12
N SER A 154 -0.81 4.49 6.80
CA SER A 154 -0.05 5.71 7.08
C SER A 154 0.18 5.93 8.58
N VAL A 155 -0.84 5.71 9.42
CA VAL A 155 -0.69 5.71 10.89
C VAL A 155 0.30 4.63 11.35
N PHE A 156 0.20 3.41 10.80
CA PHE A 156 1.17 2.36 11.12
C PHE A 156 2.59 2.72 10.70
N ALA A 157 2.77 3.36 9.53
CA ALA A 157 4.08 3.86 9.11
C ALA A 157 4.66 4.86 10.09
N PHE A 158 3.84 5.79 10.59
CA PHE A 158 4.26 6.74 11.62
C PHE A 158 4.68 6.03 12.91
N ILE A 159 3.89 5.07 13.39
CA ILE A 159 4.20 4.31 14.62
C ILE A 159 5.52 3.56 14.47
N LEU A 160 5.71 2.85 13.35
CA LEU A 160 6.94 2.11 13.07
C LEU A 160 8.15 3.04 12.99
N LEU A 161 8.04 4.15 12.26
CA LEU A 161 9.09 5.16 12.17
C LEU A 161 9.44 5.74 13.55
N PHE A 162 8.43 5.99 14.39
CA PHE A 162 8.65 6.48 15.75
C PHE A 162 9.40 5.44 16.59
N ILE A 163 9.03 4.16 16.52
CA ILE A 163 9.71 3.07 17.24
C ILE A 163 11.17 2.96 16.78
N ASP A 164 11.43 2.94 15.47
CA ASP A 164 12.79 2.81 14.93
C ASP A 164 13.68 3.99 15.34
N ILE A 165 13.16 5.23 15.29
CA ILE A 165 13.90 6.42 15.73
C ILE A 165 14.10 6.40 17.26
N GLN A 166 13.15 5.89 18.05
CA GLN A 166 13.34 5.71 19.49
C GLN A 166 14.46 4.72 19.79
N VAL A 167 14.53 3.60 19.07
CA VAL A 167 15.64 2.64 19.22
C VAL A 167 16.97 3.32 18.90
N LEU A 168 17.06 4.03 17.78
CA LEU A 168 18.30 4.69 17.36
C LEU A 168 18.83 5.74 18.36
N PHE A 169 17.94 6.47 19.04
CA PHE A 169 18.34 7.56 19.95
C PHE A 169 18.35 7.17 21.44
N ASN A 170 17.91 5.96 21.80
CA ASN A 170 17.94 5.45 23.18
C ASN A 170 18.89 4.24 23.37
N VAL A 171 19.61 3.82 22.32
CA VAL A 171 20.85 3.03 22.42
C VAL A 171 22.00 3.98 22.68
#